data_AF-A0A7S6RCW0-F1
#
_entry.id   AF-A0A7S6RCW0-F1
#
_cell.length_a   1.000
_cell.length_b   1.000
_cell.length_c   1.000
_cell.angle_alpha   90.00
_cell.angle_beta   90.00
_cell.angle_gamma   90.00
#
_symmetry.space_group_name_H-M   'P 1'
#
loop_
_entity.id
_entity.type
_entity.pdbx_description
1 polymer ?
#
loop_
_entity_poly.entity_id
_entity_poly.type
_entity_poly.pdbx_seq_one_letter_code
_entity_poly.pdbx_strand_id
1 'polypeptide(L)'
;MPNIFIPADLTVKVGQTIQVPVKIDDATGALAFNFTIIYDNNVVEFIRVERGDVTRNFPGFISNSLINDRIRVGLDQPSPLPQGTGEGSLAIFTFKVKETASPGSTNFSIVDPRFNIQPLPGSTVPVTINSLFSIAIPDNLTSNPGETITVPVTLNGATGVDSINLRINYNSAITLTGVTKGQLPEGLDLL
;
A
#
# COMPACT_ATOMS: atom_id res chain seq x y z
N MET A 1 6.02 -17.35 24.58
CA MET A 1 5.17 -16.14 24.60
C MET A 1 4.78 -15.87 23.17
N PRO A 2 3.52 -15.50 22.90
CA PRO A 2 3.08 -15.29 21.53
C PRO A 2 3.75 -14.06 20.92
N ASN A 3 3.87 -14.08 19.60
CA ASN A 3 4.34 -12.99 18.79
C ASN A 3 3.17 -12.32 18.09
N ILE A 4 3.08 -10.98 18.16
CA ILE A 4 2.11 -10.20 17.39
C ILE A 4 2.88 -9.46 16.29
N PHE A 5 2.49 -9.67 15.04
CA PHE A 5 3.26 -9.24 13.88
C PHE A 5 2.38 -8.82 12.70
N ILE A 6 2.96 -8.10 11.74
CA ILE A 6 2.38 -7.90 10.41
C ILE A 6 3.12 -8.81 9.44
N PRO A 7 2.44 -9.54 8.52
CA PRO A 7 3.10 -10.33 7.49
C PRO A 7 4.06 -9.48 6.64
N ALA A 8 5.18 -10.09 6.25
CA ALA A 8 6.16 -9.48 5.35
C ALA A 8 5.64 -9.36 3.90
N ASP A 9 6.45 -8.72 3.05
CA ASP A 9 6.30 -8.68 1.59
C ASP A 9 4.98 -8.07 1.09
N LEU A 10 4.42 -7.16 1.87
CA LEU A 10 3.27 -6.36 1.48
C LEU A 10 3.65 -5.41 0.34
N THR A 11 2.88 -5.47 -0.75
CA THR A 11 3.04 -4.57 -1.89
C THR A 11 1.71 -3.99 -2.34
N VAL A 12 1.72 -2.73 -2.78
CA VAL A 12 0.55 -2.00 -3.24
C VAL A 12 0.99 -0.93 -4.24
N LYS A 13 0.09 -0.54 -5.15
CA LYS A 13 0.36 0.56 -6.09
C LYS A 13 -0.13 1.89 -5.53
N VAL A 14 0.51 2.98 -5.96
CA VAL A 14 -0.01 4.35 -5.74
C VAL A 14 -1.49 4.43 -6.10
N GLY A 15 -2.27 5.10 -5.25
CA GLY A 15 -3.73 5.26 -5.41
C GLY A 15 -4.57 4.04 -5.02
N GLN A 16 -3.97 2.87 -4.78
CA GLN A 16 -4.71 1.66 -4.40
C GLN A 16 -4.82 1.48 -2.88
N THR A 17 -5.75 0.62 -2.47
CA THR A 17 -5.89 0.22 -1.07
C THR A 17 -5.06 -1.02 -0.75
N ILE A 18 -4.60 -1.11 0.49
CA ILE A 18 -3.92 -2.28 1.04
C ILE A 18 -4.57 -2.70 2.35
N GLN A 19 -4.68 -4.00 2.56
CA GLN A 19 -5.02 -4.59 3.86
C GLN A 19 -3.75 -4.96 4.62
N VAL A 20 -3.65 -4.48 5.85
CA VAL A 20 -2.53 -4.72 6.75
C VAL A 20 -3.06 -5.52 7.94
N PRO A 21 -2.99 -6.86 7.88
CA PRO A 21 -3.43 -7.69 8.99
C PRO A 21 -2.39 -7.69 10.12
N VAL A 22 -2.87 -7.51 11.34
CA VAL A 22 -2.09 -7.79 12.56
C VAL A 22 -2.40 -9.22 12.97
N LYS A 23 -1.40 -10.08 12.98
CA LYS A 23 -1.50 -11.51 13.28
C LYS A 23 -0.87 -11.86 14.62
N ILE A 24 -1.26 -13.01 15.14
CA ILE A 24 -0.65 -13.69 16.28
C ILE A 24 -0.32 -15.14 15.88
N ASP A 25 0.76 -15.69 16.41
CA ASP A 25 1.19 -17.08 16.19
C ASP A 25 0.53 -18.08 17.15
N ASP A 26 0.16 -17.66 18.36
CA ASP A 26 -0.61 -18.45 19.32
C ASP A 26 -1.52 -17.58 20.18
N ALA A 27 -2.84 -17.71 19.99
CA ALA A 27 -3.85 -16.98 20.75
C ALA A 27 -4.36 -17.74 21.99
N THR A 28 -3.77 -18.89 22.33
CA THR A 28 -4.23 -19.73 23.44
C THR A 28 -4.31 -18.96 24.75
N GLY A 29 -5.48 -19.01 25.40
CA GLY A 29 -5.68 -18.35 26.69
C GLY A 29 -5.88 -16.83 26.61
N ALA A 30 -6.01 -16.25 25.42
CA ALA A 30 -6.18 -14.81 25.28
C ALA A 30 -7.54 -14.32 25.83
N LEU A 31 -7.47 -13.33 26.71
CA LEU A 31 -8.57 -12.52 27.23
C LEU A 31 -8.58 -11.13 26.62
N ALA A 32 -7.40 -10.56 26.39
CA ALA A 32 -7.28 -9.20 25.89
C ALA A 32 -6.00 -8.98 25.08
N PHE A 33 -6.11 -8.10 24.08
CA PHE A 33 -5.00 -7.54 23.32
C PHE A 33 -5.08 -6.02 23.32
N ASN A 34 -3.93 -5.36 23.33
CA ASN A 34 -3.83 -3.92 23.07
C ASN A 34 -2.56 -3.66 22.28
N PHE A 35 -2.63 -2.83 21.25
CA PHE A 35 -1.48 -2.40 20.47
C PHE A 35 -1.80 -1.09 19.73
N THR A 36 -0.76 -0.42 19.25
CA THR A 36 -0.90 0.75 18.37
C THR A 36 -0.20 0.49 17.05
N ILE A 37 -0.88 0.80 15.94
CA ILE A 37 -0.29 0.87 14.60
C ILE A 37 0.21 2.29 14.36
N ILE A 38 1.50 2.41 14.03
CA ILE A 38 2.13 3.62 13.51
C ILE A 38 2.30 3.47 12.00
N TYR A 39 1.96 4.52 11.25
CA TYR A 39 2.12 4.59 9.80
C TYR A 39 2.51 6.01 9.36
N ASP A 40 3.06 6.15 8.15
CA ASP A 40 3.34 7.47 7.57
C ASP A 40 2.09 8.04 6.88
N ASN A 41 1.45 9.00 7.54
CA ASN A 41 0.27 9.67 7.00
C ASN A 41 0.55 10.58 5.79
N ASN A 42 1.81 10.86 5.45
CA ASN A 42 2.12 11.54 4.19
C ASN A 42 2.04 10.58 3.00
N VAL A 43 2.10 9.27 3.25
CA VAL A 43 2.14 8.23 2.23
C VAL A 43 0.81 7.48 2.13
N VAL A 44 0.20 7.13 3.26
CA VAL A 44 -1.06 6.38 3.30
C VAL A 44 -2.12 7.11 4.12
N GLU A 45 -3.39 6.84 3.81
CA GLU A 45 -4.55 7.31 4.55
C GLU A 45 -5.24 6.11 5.22
N PHE A 46 -5.51 6.21 6.52
CA PHE A 46 -6.28 5.19 7.23
C PHE A 46 -7.77 5.27 6.83
N ILE A 47 -8.34 4.15 6.38
CA ILE A 47 -9.76 4.07 6.04
C ILE A 47 -10.56 3.49 7.20
N ARG A 48 -10.17 2.30 7.67
CA ARG A 48 -10.90 1.58 8.73
C ARG A 48 -10.06 0.45 9.30
N VAL A 49 -10.50 -0.07 10.45
CA VAL A 49 -10.02 -1.32 11.03
C VAL A 49 -11.20 -2.22 11.34
N GLU A 50 -11.05 -3.50 11.03
CA GLU A 50 -12.03 -4.54 11.24
C GLU A 50 -11.44 -5.63 12.16
N ARG A 51 -12.30 -6.42 12.80
CA ARG A 51 -11.87 -7.58 13.59
C ARG A 51 -11.19 -8.60 12.67
N GLY A 52 -10.13 -9.23 13.16
CA GLY A 52 -9.57 -10.42 12.55
C GLY A 52 -10.33 -11.69 12.94
N ASP A 53 -9.89 -12.84 12.43
CA ASP A 53 -10.55 -14.13 12.61
C ASP A 53 -10.53 -14.60 14.07
N VAL A 54 -9.39 -14.40 14.77
CA VAL A 54 -9.21 -14.78 16.18
C VAL A 54 -10.15 -13.99 17.08
N THR A 55 -10.35 -12.72 16.76
CA THR A 55 -11.11 -11.79 17.58
C THR A 55 -12.51 -11.52 17.02
N ARG A 56 -12.95 -12.28 16.00
CA ARG A 56 -14.20 -12.03 15.26
C ARG A 56 -15.41 -11.92 16.19
N ASN A 57 -15.40 -12.71 17.27
CA ASN A 57 -16.48 -12.77 18.25
C ASN A 57 -16.16 -12.02 19.55
N PHE A 58 -15.07 -11.24 19.62
CA PHE A 58 -14.76 -10.46 20.81
C PHE A 58 -15.82 -9.36 20.97
N PRO A 59 -16.55 -9.33 22.10
CA PRO A 59 -17.53 -8.28 22.36
C PRO A 59 -16.84 -6.92 22.47
N GLY A 60 -15.65 -6.89 23.08
CA GLY A 60 -14.81 -5.70 23.17
C GLY A 60 -13.97 -5.50 21.91
N PHE A 61 -14.26 -4.41 21.20
CA PHE A 61 -13.44 -3.91 20.10
C PHE A 61 -13.52 -2.39 20.10
N ILE A 62 -12.41 -1.74 20.44
CA ILE A 62 -12.30 -0.28 20.42
C ILE A 62 -11.10 0.09 19.57
N SER A 63 -11.33 0.93 18.56
CA SER A 63 -10.27 1.52 17.75
C SER A 63 -10.39 3.04 17.77
N ASN A 64 -9.32 3.71 18.20
CA ASN A 64 -9.28 5.17 18.25
C ASN A 64 -8.09 5.70 17.46
N SER A 65 -8.35 6.66 16.58
CA SER A 65 -7.30 7.51 16.03
C SER A 65 -6.83 8.45 17.14
N LEU A 66 -5.53 8.43 17.46
CA LEU A 66 -4.97 9.26 18.53
C LEU A 66 -4.40 10.57 17.98
N ILE A 67 -3.65 10.47 16.88
CA ILE A 67 -3.07 11.55 16.05
C ILE A 67 -3.00 10.95 14.63
N ASN A 68 -2.97 11.78 13.58
CA ASN A 68 -3.07 11.39 12.15
C ASN A 68 -2.12 10.26 11.66
N ASP A 69 -1.18 9.77 12.46
CA ASP A 69 -0.19 8.71 12.18
C ASP A 69 -0.33 7.47 13.08
N ARG A 70 -1.33 7.42 13.98
CA ARG A 70 -1.45 6.40 15.04
C ARG A 70 -2.88 5.93 15.27
N ILE A 71 -3.11 4.63 15.11
CA ILE A 71 -4.36 3.97 15.47
C ILE A 71 -4.12 3.01 16.63
N ARG A 72 -4.78 3.23 17.76
CA ARG A 72 -4.76 2.31 18.91
C ARG A 72 -5.95 1.37 18.85
N VAL A 73 -5.70 0.09 19.11
CA VAL A 73 -6.71 -0.98 19.14
C VAL A 73 -6.68 -1.68 20.50
N GLY A 74 -7.86 -1.77 21.12
CA GLY A 74 -8.13 -2.59 22.29
C GLY A 74 -9.17 -3.67 21.95
N LEU A 75 -8.89 -4.90 22.37
CA LEU A 75 -9.67 -6.10 22.09
C LEU A 75 -9.81 -6.88 23.39
N ASP A 76 -11.02 -7.23 23.79
CA ASP A 76 -11.23 -8.05 24.99
C ASP A 76 -12.50 -8.92 24.94
N GLN A 77 -12.48 -9.96 25.75
CA GLN A 77 -13.59 -10.88 25.96
C GLN A 77 -13.60 -11.42 27.40
N PRO A 78 -14.76 -11.88 27.91
CA PRO A 78 -14.90 -12.26 29.32
C PRO A 78 -14.25 -13.60 29.69
N SER A 79 -14.00 -14.47 28.70
CA SER A 79 -13.45 -15.81 28.91
C SER A 79 -12.23 -16.03 28.02
N PRO A 80 -11.18 -16.72 28.52
CA PRO A 80 -9.98 -16.94 27.74
C PRO A 80 -10.28 -17.79 26.50
N LEU A 81 -9.58 -17.54 25.39
CA LEU A 81 -9.65 -18.40 24.22
C LEU A 81 -9.26 -19.84 24.58
N PRO A 82 -9.95 -20.85 24.02
CA PRO A 82 -9.66 -22.25 24.29
C PRO A 82 -8.20 -22.63 24.02
N GLN A 83 -7.74 -23.68 24.68
CA GLN A 83 -6.45 -24.28 24.38
C GLN A 83 -6.38 -24.73 22.92
N GLY A 84 -5.30 -24.37 22.23
CA GLY A 84 -5.10 -24.75 20.82
C GLY A 84 -5.78 -23.82 19.81
N THR A 85 -6.22 -22.62 20.23
CA THR A 85 -6.77 -21.62 19.28
C THR A 85 -5.76 -21.20 18.20
N GLY A 86 -4.46 -21.39 18.44
CA GLY A 86 -3.41 -21.30 17.41
C GLY A 86 -3.23 -19.90 16.82
N GLU A 87 -2.77 -19.84 15.59
CA GLU A 87 -2.48 -18.59 14.87
C GLU A 87 -3.70 -17.95 14.21
N GLY A 88 -3.62 -16.65 13.94
CA GLY A 88 -4.63 -15.97 13.10
C GLY A 88 -4.54 -14.45 13.16
N SER A 89 -5.54 -13.77 12.60
CA SER A 89 -5.60 -12.30 12.58
C SER A 89 -6.34 -11.75 13.81
N LEU A 90 -5.77 -10.71 14.43
CA LEU A 90 -6.37 -9.94 15.53
C LEU A 90 -7.15 -8.73 15.00
N ALA A 91 -6.64 -8.07 13.97
CA ALA A 91 -7.30 -6.93 13.34
C ALA A 91 -6.83 -6.80 11.90
N ILE A 92 -7.69 -6.26 11.04
CA ILE A 92 -7.38 -6.02 9.63
C ILE A 92 -7.56 -4.53 9.38
N PHE A 93 -6.45 -3.83 9.16
CA PHE A 93 -6.46 -2.40 8.84
C PHE A 93 -6.55 -2.23 7.33
N THR A 94 -7.37 -1.30 6.87
CA THR A 94 -7.42 -0.89 5.45
C THR A 94 -6.85 0.52 5.33
N PHE A 95 -5.84 0.67 4.48
CA PHE A 95 -5.24 1.95 4.13
C PHE A 95 -5.38 2.20 2.63
N LYS A 96 -5.45 3.47 2.21
CA LYS A 96 -5.26 3.90 0.82
C LYS A 96 -3.87 4.51 0.66
N VAL A 97 -3.10 4.08 -0.32
CA VAL A 97 -1.87 4.80 -0.72
C VAL A 97 -2.29 6.08 -1.42
N LYS A 98 -1.79 7.23 -0.95
CA LYS A 98 -2.14 8.53 -1.52
C LYS A 98 -1.66 8.62 -2.96
N GLU A 99 -2.44 9.30 -3.82
CA GLU A 99 -2.07 9.51 -5.22
C GLU A 99 -0.75 10.29 -5.36
N THR A 100 -0.42 11.10 -4.35
CA THR A 100 0.80 11.92 -4.27
C THR A 100 2.00 11.18 -3.69
N ALA A 101 1.85 9.93 -3.26
CA ALA A 101 2.95 9.16 -2.71
C ALA A 101 3.98 8.82 -3.80
N SER A 102 5.25 9.00 -3.50
CA SER A 102 6.33 8.50 -4.36
C SER A 102 6.42 6.98 -4.26
N PRO A 103 6.70 6.27 -5.38
CA PRO A 103 7.09 4.87 -5.33
C PRO A 103 8.31 4.66 -4.43
N GLY A 104 8.40 3.50 -3.77
CA GLY A 104 9.46 3.22 -2.80
C GLY A 104 8.97 2.33 -1.67
N SER A 105 9.34 2.66 -0.44
CA SER A 105 8.94 1.91 0.75
C SER A 105 8.42 2.82 1.86
N THR A 106 7.41 2.35 2.58
CA THR A 106 6.92 2.93 3.84
C THR A 106 6.78 1.84 4.90
N ASN A 107 6.74 2.20 6.17
CA ASN A 107 6.69 1.24 7.26
C ASN A 107 5.34 1.26 7.98
N PHE A 108 4.86 0.07 8.34
CA PHE A 108 3.88 -0.09 9.43
C PHE A 108 4.59 -0.66 10.65
N SER A 109 4.33 -0.07 11.81
CA SER A 109 4.91 -0.54 13.08
C SER A 109 3.83 -0.85 14.10
N ILE A 110 3.95 -1.99 14.76
CA ILE A 110 3.22 -2.35 15.96
C ILE A 110 4.05 -1.88 17.16
N VAL A 111 3.48 -1.01 17.98
CA VAL A 111 4.09 -0.54 19.23
C VAL A 111 3.21 -0.82 20.44
N ASP A 112 3.87 -0.97 21.59
CA ASP A 112 3.28 -1.36 22.88
C ASP A 112 2.29 -2.55 22.82
N PRO A 113 2.57 -3.63 22.06
CA PRO A 113 1.67 -4.77 22.02
C PRO A 113 1.60 -5.44 23.39
N ARG A 114 0.40 -5.86 23.79
CA ARG A 114 0.15 -6.59 25.02
C ARG A 114 -0.74 -7.79 24.77
N PHE A 115 -0.41 -8.89 25.44
CA PHE A 115 -1.19 -10.13 25.51
C PHE A 115 -1.59 -10.35 26.97
N ASN A 116 -2.89 -10.35 27.28
CA ASN A 116 -3.38 -10.46 28.66
C ASN A 116 -2.63 -9.54 29.61
N ILE A 117 -2.61 -8.23 29.29
CA ILE A 117 -1.87 -7.15 29.98
C ILE A 117 -0.33 -7.25 29.96
N GLN A 118 0.25 -8.38 29.60
CA GLN A 118 1.71 -8.58 29.54
C GLN A 118 2.29 -7.92 28.29
N PRO A 119 3.37 -7.12 28.41
CA PRO A 119 4.02 -6.50 27.26
C PRO A 119 4.68 -7.54 26.36
N LEU A 120 4.62 -7.31 25.07
CA LEU A 120 5.31 -8.05 24.02
C LEU A 120 6.26 -7.11 23.25
N PRO A 121 7.27 -7.65 22.54
CA PRO A 121 8.07 -6.87 21.61
C PRO A 121 7.21 -6.27 20.50
N GLY A 122 7.49 -5.02 20.11
CA GLY A 122 6.94 -4.43 18.90
C GLY A 122 7.58 -5.01 17.64
N SER A 123 7.02 -4.66 16.48
CA SER A 123 7.53 -5.10 15.17
C SER A 123 7.32 -4.02 14.13
N THR A 124 8.21 -3.93 13.15
CA THR A 124 8.09 -3.02 12.00
C THR A 124 8.23 -3.82 10.72
N VAL A 125 7.36 -3.55 9.75
CA VAL A 125 7.42 -4.16 8.42
C VAL A 125 7.44 -3.08 7.34
N PRO A 126 8.33 -3.19 6.35
CA PRO A 126 8.27 -2.35 5.16
C PRO A 126 7.16 -2.82 4.22
N VAL A 127 6.55 -1.87 3.53
CA VAL A 127 5.58 -2.08 2.46
C VAL A 127 6.13 -1.43 1.21
N THR A 128 6.18 -2.20 0.12
CA THR A 128 6.66 -1.73 -1.18
C THR A 128 5.55 -1.05 -1.95
N ILE A 129 5.74 0.24 -2.25
CA ILE A 129 4.84 1.06 -3.05
C ILE A 129 5.34 1.08 -4.48
N ASN A 130 4.56 0.48 -5.37
CA ASN A 130 4.83 0.48 -6.80
C ASN A 130 4.10 1.65 -7.49
N SER A 131 4.67 2.14 -8.60
CA SER A 131 3.96 3.12 -9.42
C SER A 131 2.77 2.50 -10.18
N LEU A 132 1.79 3.32 -10.51
CA LEU A 132 0.63 2.99 -11.34
C LEU A 132 0.68 3.81 -12.64
N PHE A 133 1.77 3.72 -13.41
CA PHE A 133 1.82 4.38 -14.72
C PHE A 133 1.66 3.43 -15.90
N SER A 134 1.12 3.95 -16.99
CA SER A 134 1.06 3.26 -18.28
C SER A 134 1.54 4.17 -19.39
N ILE A 135 2.18 3.57 -20.40
CA ILE A 135 2.67 4.26 -21.59
C ILE A 135 1.94 3.67 -22.79
N ALA A 136 1.39 4.51 -23.65
CA ALA A 136 0.65 4.07 -24.82
C ALA A 136 0.97 4.92 -26.05
N ILE A 137 0.85 4.27 -27.21
CA ILE A 137 0.80 4.89 -28.53
C ILE A 137 -0.55 4.48 -29.14
N PRO A 138 -1.32 5.39 -29.76
CA PRO A 138 -2.59 5.03 -30.39
C PRO A 138 -2.41 4.01 -31.52
N ASP A 139 -3.36 3.09 -31.64
CA ASP A 139 -3.37 2.00 -32.63
C ASP A 139 -4.07 2.38 -33.95
N ASN A 140 -4.74 3.53 -33.99
CA ASN A 140 -5.62 3.96 -35.07
C ASN A 140 -5.08 5.15 -35.90
N LEU A 141 -3.77 5.34 -35.89
CA LEU A 141 -3.11 6.42 -36.63
C LEU A 141 -3.07 6.11 -38.14
N THR A 142 -3.61 7.02 -38.95
CA THR A 142 -3.65 6.91 -40.42
C THR A 142 -3.15 8.20 -41.09
N SER A 143 -2.49 8.07 -42.23
CA SER A 143 -2.01 9.20 -43.06
C SER A 143 -1.77 8.72 -44.50
N ASN A 144 -1.81 9.64 -45.46
CA ASN A 144 -1.55 9.31 -46.86
C ASN A 144 -0.04 9.28 -47.16
N PRO A 145 0.42 8.51 -48.17
CA PRO A 145 1.81 8.54 -48.60
C PRO A 145 2.29 9.96 -48.93
N GLY A 146 3.43 10.36 -48.36
CA GLY A 146 4.04 11.69 -48.55
C GLY A 146 3.60 12.75 -47.54
N GLU A 147 2.58 12.48 -46.72
CA GLU A 147 2.19 13.35 -45.62
C GLU A 147 2.99 13.04 -44.34
N THR A 148 3.00 13.99 -43.40
CA THR A 148 3.55 13.77 -42.05
C THR A 148 2.43 13.40 -41.09
N ILE A 149 2.67 12.39 -40.25
CA ILE A 149 1.76 11.99 -39.16
C ILE A 149 2.42 12.24 -37.80
N THR A 150 1.63 12.75 -36.85
CA THR A 150 2.07 12.88 -35.46
C THR A 150 1.67 11.63 -34.68
N VAL A 151 2.65 10.98 -34.04
CA VAL A 151 2.45 9.80 -33.19
C VAL A 151 2.58 10.22 -31.73
N PRO A 152 1.47 10.46 -31.00
CA PRO A 152 1.58 10.83 -29.60
C PRO A 152 1.97 9.62 -28.75
N VAL A 153 2.89 9.83 -27.82
CA VAL A 153 3.17 8.90 -26.71
C VAL A 153 2.50 9.46 -25.48
N THR A 154 1.55 8.72 -24.90
CA THR A 154 0.83 9.15 -23.69
C THR A 154 1.40 8.44 -22.47
N LEU A 155 1.48 9.18 -21.36
CA LEU A 155 1.82 8.67 -20.04
C LEU A 155 0.62 8.94 -19.12
N ASN A 156 0.03 7.89 -18.56
CA ASN A 156 -1.01 8.01 -17.55
C ASN A 156 -0.44 7.63 -16.19
N GLY A 157 -0.88 8.30 -15.12
CA GLY A 157 -0.45 7.98 -13.75
C GLY A 157 1.02 8.32 -13.44
N ALA A 158 1.52 9.41 -14.01
CA ALA A 158 2.93 9.85 -13.93
C ALA A 158 3.40 10.27 -12.53
N THR A 159 2.57 10.18 -11.48
CA THR A 159 2.94 10.68 -10.16
C THR A 159 4.14 9.94 -9.61
N GLY A 160 5.15 10.70 -9.17
CA GLY A 160 6.41 10.16 -8.66
C GLY A 160 7.31 9.51 -9.72
N VAL A 161 7.00 9.67 -11.01
CA VAL A 161 7.91 9.29 -12.09
C VAL A 161 8.96 10.38 -12.25
N ASP A 162 10.21 10.02 -11.95
CA ASP A 162 11.37 10.92 -12.04
C ASP A 162 12.00 10.93 -13.45
N SER A 163 12.01 9.78 -14.12
CA SER A 163 12.48 9.68 -15.50
C SER A 163 11.81 8.52 -16.24
N ILE A 164 11.75 8.66 -17.58
CA ILE A 164 11.33 7.59 -18.48
C ILE A 164 12.34 7.50 -19.62
N ASN A 165 12.84 6.29 -19.87
CA ASN A 165 13.60 5.98 -21.07
C ASN A 165 12.73 5.14 -22.00
N LEU A 166 12.57 5.58 -23.25
CA LEU A 166 11.75 4.90 -24.26
C LEU A 166 12.54 4.58 -25.51
N ARG A 167 12.29 3.37 -26.03
CA ARG A 167 12.71 2.96 -27.36
C ARG A 167 11.47 2.73 -28.21
N ILE A 168 11.31 3.52 -29.27
CA ILE A 168 10.24 3.34 -30.26
C ILE A 168 10.84 2.65 -31.47
N ASN A 169 10.27 1.50 -31.84
CA ASN A 169 10.61 0.82 -33.08
C ASN A 169 9.53 1.11 -34.12
N TYR A 170 9.95 1.41 -35.34
CA TYR A 170 9.07 1.61 -36.48
C TYR A 170 9.68 0.95 -37.73
N ASN A 171 8.85 0.64 -38.71
CA ASN A 171 9.30 -0.01 -39.95
C ASN A 171 9.93 1.00 -40.92
N SER A 172 10.66 0.51 -41.92
CA SER A 172 11.35 1.36 -42.91
C SER A 172 10.43 2.06 -43.90
N ALA A 173 9.11 1.82 -43.87
CA ALA A 173 8.15 2.51 -44.73
C ALA A 173 7.83 3.92 -44.24
N ILE A 174 8.22 4.26 -43.01
CA ILE A 174 8.10 5.60 -42.43
C ILE A 174 9.47 6.15 -42.06
N THR A 175 9.61 7.48 -42.13
CA THR A 175 10.83 8.20 -41.75
C THR A 175 10.54 9.09 -40.56
N LEU A 176 11.37 9.03 -39.52
CA LEU A 176 11.30 9.97 -38.40
C LEU A 176 11.81 11.34 -38.86
N THR A 177 10.92 12.32 -38.91
CA THR A 177 11.25 13.69 -39.33
C THR A 177 11.61 14.60 -38.17
N GLY A 178 11.20 14.25 -36.95
CA GLY A 178 11.54 14.98 -35.73
C GLY A 178 10.84 14.42 -34.50
N VAL A 179 11.27 14.85 -33.33
CA VAL A 179 10.64 14.58 -32.04
C VAL A 179 10.31 15.91 -31.37
N THR A 180 9.08 16.07 -30.93
CA THR A 180 8.61 17.26 -30.22
C THR A 180 8.19 16.89 -28.80
N LYS A 181 8.44 17.80 -27.86
CA LYS A 181 7.99 17.65 -26.47
C LYS A 181 6.47 17.76 -26.43
N GLY A 182 5.82 16.74 -25.88
CA GLY A 182 4.41 16.80 -25.52
C GLY A 182 4.19 17.67 -24.28
N GLN A 183 2.97 17.64 -23.72
CA GLN A 183 2.77 18.20 -22.38
C GLN A 183 3.44 17.28 -21.36
N LEU A 184 4.58 17.70 -20.81
CA LEU A 184 5.24 17.03 -19.70
C LEU A 184 4.81 17.68 -18.38
N PRO A 185 4.79 16.93 -17.25
CA PRO A 185 4.77 17.51 -15.92
C PRO A 185 5.86 18.58 -15.77
N GLU A 186 5.58 19.60 -14.97
CA GLU A 186 6.51 20.71 -14.71
C GLU A 186 7.85 20.18 -14.18
N GLY A 187 8.98 20.67 -14.74
CA GLY A 187 10.32 20.26 -14.36
C GLY A 187 10.93 19.07 -15.12
N LEU A 188 10.19 18.42 -16.02
CA LEU A 188 10.73 17.37 -16.90
C LEU A 188 11.08 17.93 -18.28
N ASP A 189 12.27 17.60 -18.81
CA ASP A 189 12.72 17.94 -20.15
C ASP A 189 12.99 16.71 -21.01
N LEU A 190 12.88 16.87 -22.34
CA LEU A 190 13.39 15.87 -23.27
C LEU A 190 14.91 16.02 -23.34
N LEU A 191 15.62 14.95 -22.98
CA LEU A 191 17.08 14.83 -23.10
C LEU A 191 17.47 14.23 -24.45
#